data_AF-A0A7W0VYM0-F1
#
_entry.id   AF-A0A7W0VYM0-F1
#
_cell.length_a   1.000
_cell.length_b   1.000
_cell.length_c   1.000
_cell.angle_alpha   90.00
_cell.angle_beta   90.00
_cell.angle_gamma   90.00
#
_symmetry.space_group_name_H-M   'P 1'
#
loop_
_entity.id
_entity.type
_entity.pdbx_description
1 polymer ?
#
loop_
_entity_poly.entity_id
_entity_poly.type
_entity_poly.pdbx_seq_one_letter_code
_entity_poly.pdbx_strand_id
1 'polypeptide(L)'
;IADIVAAVSGDKRGIIDERRGAATAATRDRVRAASVAANAAAAAGAMPGELEDLGGAPPDAGPDLDAADIARLRAEVQQRKVEMTKSMMASRDAATKLSDQAKGAAARGAADEAAQLERRADGERANMHSLLTELATLEAELAELERVAKQYENAPKPPPRAHRPSSSDLGDEPPPRRAPPPSIDDALNDLKRRAGTPQGSAAPKQSAPRSSGTSGKIKGGDVDDELAALKKKMASAPPKKKP
;
A
#
# COMPACT_ATOMS: atom_id res chain seq x y z
N ILE A 1 -16.73 24.20 -8.59
CA ILE A 1 -17.13 22.89 -7.99
C ILE A 1 -16.29 21.74 -8.56
N ALA A 2 -16.01 21.71 -9.87
CA ALA A 2 -15.16 20.69 -10.49
C ALA A 2 -13.74 20.59 -9.88
N ASP A 3 -13.08 21.72 -9.59
CA ASP A 3 -11.72 21.71 -9.00
C ASP A 3 -11.69 21.15 -7.56
N ILE A 4 -12.76 21.36 -6.79
CA ILE A 4 -12.88 20.82 -5.43
C ILE A 4 -13.13 19.31 -5.51
N VAL A 5 -13.94 18.85 -6.46
CA VAL A 5 -14.16 17.41 -6.69
C VAL A 5 -12.89 16.74 -7.17
N ALA A 6 -12.11 17.38 -8.05
CA ALA A 6 -10.81 16.88 -8.52
C ALA A 6 -9.77 16.81 -7.39
N ALA A 7 -9.68 17.84 -6.54
CA ALA A 7 -8.79 17.85 -5.38
C ALA A 7 -9.18 16.76 -4.35
N VAL A 8 -10.46 16.67 -3.99
CA VAL A 8 -10.95 15.67 -3.03
C VAL A 8 -10.83 14.25 -3.58
N SER A 9 -10.99 14.05 -4.88
CA SER A 9 -10.77 12.73 -5.49
C SER A 9 -9.29 12.38 -5.66
N GLY A 10 -8.42 13.38 -5.86
CA GLY A 10 -6.96 13.24 -5.78
C GLY A 10 -6.49 12.83 -4.39
N ASP A 11 -6.95 13.52 -3.34
CA ASP A 11 -6.64 13.19 -1.94
C ASP A 11 -7.12 11.79 -1.56
N LYS A 12 -8.33 11.40 -1.98
CA LYS A 12 -8.86 10.06 -1.74
C LYS A 12 -8.03 8.98 -2.44
N ARG A 13 -7.58 9.22 -3.68
CA ARG A 13 -6.69 8.29 -4.39
C ARG A 13 -5.33 8.19 -3.70
N GLY A 14 -4.76 9.32 -3.27
CA GLY A 14 -3.51 9.35 -2.50
C GLY A 14 -3.59 8.53 -1.20
N ILE A 15 -4.66 8.67 -0.43
CA ILE A 15 -4.86 7.90 0.81
C ILE A 15 -5.01 6.39 0.52
N ILE A 16 -5.67 6.03 -0.58
CA ILE A 16 -5.83 4.62 -0.97
C ILE A 16 -4.48 4.03 -1.38
N ASP A 17 -3.69 4.76 -2.16
CA ASP A 17 -2.36 4.33 -2.60
C ASP A 17 -1.39 4.25 -1.42
N GLU A 18 -1.45 5.19 -0.48
CA GLU A 18 -0.68 5.17 0.78
C GLU A 18 -1.06 3.96 1.64
N ARG A 19 -2.35 3.68 1.82
CA ARG A 19 -2.81 2.49 2.57
C ARG A 19 -2.41 1.19 1.88
N ARG A 20 -2.45 1.15 0.55
CA ARG A 20 -1.98 -0.01 -0.22
C ARG A 20 -0.47 -0.20 -0.07
N GLY A 21 0.31 0.88 -0.11
CA GLY A 21 1.75 0.85 0.16
C GLY A 21 2.10 0.44 1.59
N ALA A 22 1.35 0.92 2.58
CA ALA A 22 1.51 0.52 3.97
C ALA A 22 1.17 -0.96 4.18
N ALA A 23 0.12 -1.47 3.52
CA ALA A 23 -0.25 -2.88 3.58
C ALA A 23 0.79 -3.79 2.91
N THR A 24 1.39 -3.37 1.79
CA THR A 24 2.46 -4.15 1.15
C THR A 24 3.72 -4.21 2.00
N ALA A 25 4.14 -3.09 2.59
CA ALA A 25 5.25 -3.03 3.53
C ALA A 25 5.00 -3.93 4.76
N ALA A 26 3.83 -3.82 5.38
CA ALA A 26 3.47 -4.64 6.53
C ALA A 26 3.51 -6.14 6.24
N THR A 27 3.13 -6.58 5.04
CA THR A 27 3.24 -8.01 4.69
C THR A 27 4.68 -8.43 4.43
N ARG A 28 5.52 -7.59 3.81
CA ARG A 28 6.96 -7.89 3.68
C ARG A 28 7.62 -8.05 5.04
N ASP A 29 7.27 -7.20 5.99
CA ASP A 29 7.75 -7.29 7.37
C ASP A 29 7.27 -8.59 8.04
N ARG A 30 6.00 -9.01 7.80
CA ARG A 30 5.49 -10.31 8.27
C ARG A 30 6.23 -11.51 7.65
N VAL A 31 6.55 -11.46 6.35
CA VAL A 31 7.34 -12.51 5.67
C VAL A 31 8.76 -12.59 6.26
N ARG A 32 9.41 -11.43 6.49
CA ARG A 32 10.73 -11.38 7.12
C ARG A 32 10.67 -11.90 8.56
N ALA A 33 9.67 -11.52 9.33
CA ALA A 33 9.47 -12.01 10.69
C ALA A 33 9.27 -13.53 10.73
N ALA A 34 8.49 -14.08 9.79
CA ALA A 34 8.29 -15.53 9.64
C ALA A 34 9.61 -16.26 9.35
N SER A 35 10.43 -15.72 8.44
CA SER A 35 11.75 -16.26 8.11
C SER A 35 12.69 -16.26 9.32
N VAL A 36 12.73 -15.17 10.08
CA VAL A 36 13.55 -15.06 11.30
C VAL A 36 13.06 -16.06 12.37
N ALA A 37 11.75 -16.15 12.60
CA ALA A 37 11.17 -17.09 13.57
C ALA A 37 11.46 -18.55 13.20
N ALA A 38 11.35 -18.92 11.91
CA ALA A 38 11.65 -20.27 11.45
C ALA A 38 13.14 -20.63 11.63
N ASN A 39 14.05 -19.70 11.34
CA ASN A 39 15.48 -19.89 11.56
C ASN A 39 15.80 -20.01 13.07
N ALA A 40 15.15 -19.21 13.92
CA ALA A 40 15.29 -19.29 15.37
C ALA A 40 14.79 -20.63 15.93
N ALA A 41 13.64 -21.13 15.45
CA ALA A 41 13.10 -22.43 15.81
C ALA A 41 14.02 -23.58 15.38
N ALA A 42 14.61 -23.49 14.18
CA ALA A 42 15.60 -24.46 13.71
C ALA A 42 16.87 -24.46 14.58
N ALA A 43 17.35 -23.28 15.01
CA ALA A 43 18.50 -23.15 15.90
C ALA A 43 18.22 -23.68 17.32
N ALA A 44 17.00 -23.45 17.84
CA ALA A 44 16.59 -23.99 19.14
C ALA A 44 16.36 -25.52 19.14
N GLY A 45 16.08 -26.10 17.96
CA GLY A 45 15.99 -27.55 17.77
C GLY A 45 17.34 -28.26 17.62
N ALA A 46 18.43 -27.51 17.40
CA ALA A 46 19.79 -28.04 17.46
C ALA A 46 20.16 -28.26 18.95
N MET A 47 20.71 -29.44 19.25
CA MET A 47 20.83 -29.97 20.63
C MET A 47 21.58 -29.02 21.59
N PRO A 48 21.22 -28.96 22.89
CA PRO A 48 21.83 -28.06 23.88
C PRO A 48 23.32 -28.26 24.19
N GLY A 49 23.99 -29.22 23.54
CA GLY A 49 25.34 -29.67 23.88
C GLY A 49 26.48 -29.15 23.00
N GLU A 50 26.22 -28.35 21.96
CA GLU A 50 27.26 -27.86 21.03
C GLU A 50 27.46 -26.33 21.07
N LEU A 51 26.79 -25.60 21.97
CA LEU A 51 26.66 -24.12 21.90
C LEU A 51 27.28 -23.34 23.07
N GLU A 52 28.08 -23.96 23.94
CA GLU A 52 28.73 -23.24 25.06
C GLU A 52 29.83 -22.25 24.62
N ASP A 53 30.22 -22.21 23.33
CA ASP A 53 31.30 -21.34 22.83
C ASP A 53 30.86 -20.24 21.86
N LEU A 54 29.55 -20.03 21.64
CA LEU A 54 29.08 -18.93 20.79
C LEU A 54 28.05 -18.10 21.56
N GLY A 55 28.56 -17.13 22.32
CA GLY A 55 27.77 -16.10 23.03
C GLY A 55 27.00 -15.17 22.08
N GLY A 56 25.98 -15.71 21.41
CA GLY A 56 24.95 -14.96 20.69
C GLY A 56 23.66 -15.01 21.50
N ALA A 57 23.15 -13.85 21.91
CA ALA A 57 21.84 -13.75 22.55
C ALA A 57 20.78 -14.50 21.71
N PRO A 58 19.81 -15.20 22.34
CA PRO A 58 18.74 -15.83 21.60
C PRO A 58 18.07 -14.74 20.74
N PRO A 59 17.85 -14.96 19.43
CA PRO A 59 17.13 -14.01 18.62
C PRO A 59 15.76 -13.77 19.29
N ASP A 60 15.37 -12.49 19.42
CA ASP A 60 14.05 -12.10 19.92
C ASP A 60 13.03 -13.03 19.29
N ALA A 61 12.28 -13.76 20.13
CA ALA A 61 11.27 -14.69 19.66
C ALA A 61 10.29 -13.91 18.80
N GLY A 62 10.43 -14.06 17.48
CA GLY A 62 9.52 -13.48 16.51
C GLY A 62 8.09 -13.91 16.84
N PRO A 63 7.07 -13.22 16.29
CA PRO A 63 5.69 -13.62 16.49
C PRO A 63 5.55 -15.13 16.20
N ASP A 64 4.93 -15.84 17.14
CA ASP A 64 4.70 -17.28 17.06
C ASP A 64 3.67 -17.53 15.96
N LEU A 65 4.15 -17.58 14.72
CA LEU A 65 3.34 -17.73 13.51
C LEU A 65 2.99 -19.20 13.34
N ASP A 66 1.70 -19.50 13.32
CA ASP A 66 1.24 -20.86 13.11
C ASP A 66 1.24 -21.26 11.61
N ALA A 67 1.04 -22.55 11.35
CA ALA A 67 0.96 -23.07 9.98
C ALA A 67 -0.17 -22.44 9.15
N ALA A 68 -1.27 -22.01 9.79
CA ALA A 68 -2.39 -21.37 9.11
C ALA A 68 -2.06 -19.94 8.68
N ASP A 69 -1.29 -19.21 9.48
CA ASP A 69 -0.80 -17.87 9.17
C ASP A 69 0.22 -17.90 8.03
N ILE A 70 1.12 -18.90 8.00
CA ILE A 70 2.04 -19.12 6.86
C ILE A 70 1.24 -19.42 5.57
N ALA A 71 0.21 -20.26 5.64
CA ALA A 71 -0.64 -20.57 4.50
C ALA A 71 -1.43 -19.33 4.02
N ARG A 72 -1.94 -18.51 4.95
CA ARG A 72 -2.62 -17.24 4.63
C ARG A 72 -1.66 -16.25 3.96
N LEU A 73 -0.44 -16.10 4.47
CA LEU A 73 0.59 -15.26 3.87
C LEU A 73 0.94 -15.73 2.45
N ARG A 74 1.07 -17.04 2.23
CA ARG A 74 1.31 -17.60 0.89
C ARG A 74 0.18 -17.25 -0.08
N ALA A 75 -1.08 -17.37 0.35
CA ALA A 75 -2.23 -16.99 -0.48
C ALA A 75 -2.24 -15.49 -0.80
N GLU A 76 -1.91 -14.64 0.18
CA GLU A 76 -1.85 -13.18 0.02
C GLU A 76 -0.76 -12.76 -0.99
N VAL A 77 0.44 -13.38 -0.92
CA VAL A 77 1.54 -13.11 -1.85
C VAL A 77 1.20 -13.65 -3.25
N GLN A 78 0.57 -14.82 -3.38
CA GLN A 78 0.10 -15.35 -4.66
C GLN A 78 -0.94 -14.44 -5.32
N GLN A 79 -1.93 -13.95 -4.56
CA GLN A 79 -2.93 -13.02 -5.08
C GLN A 79 -2.25 -11.75 -5.61
N ARG A 80 -1.30 -11.19 -4.86
CA ARG A 80 -0.53 -10.04 -5.33
C ARG A 80 0.27 -10.31 -6.58
N LYS A 81 0.89 -11.48 -6.71
CA LYS A 81 1.58 -11.88 -7.94
C LYS A 81 0.65 -11.84 -9.15
N VAL A 82 -0.58 -12.34 -9.00
CA VAL A 82 -1.61 -12.31 -10.06
C VAL A 82 -2.01 -10.87 -10.40
N GLU A 83 -2.29 -10.04 -9.39
CA GLU A 83 -2.63 -8.62 -9.59
C GLU A 83 -1.50 -7.84 -10.27
N MET A 84 -0.25 -8.07 -9.86
CA MET A 84 0.93 -7.43 -10.43
C MET A 84 1.18 -7.86 -11.87
N THR A 85 0.99 -9.16 -12.17
CA THR A 85 1.08 -9.68 -13.54
C THR A 85 0.04 -9.03 -14.45
N LYS A 86 -1.19 -8.83 -13.95
CA LYS A 86 -2.25 -8.13 -14.67
C LYS A 86 -1.87 -6.66 -14.94
N SER A 87 -1.34 -5.96 -13.95
CA SER A 87 -0.87 -4.57 -14.10
C SER A 87 0.28 -4.47 -15.12
N MET A 88 1.22 -5.42 -15.10
CA MET A 88 2.31 -5.50 -16.07
C MET A 88 1.79 -5.67 -17.50
N MET A 89 0.82 -6.57 -17.71
CA MET A 89 0.18 -6.74 -19.02
C MET A 89 -0.53 -5.46 -19.47
N ALA A 90 -1.24 -4.79 -18.56
CA ALA A 90 -1.90 -3.52 -18.87
C ALA A 90 -0.92 -2.42 -19.29
N SER A 91 0.23 -2.29 -18.61
CA SER A 91 1.28 -1.34 -19.03
C SER A 91 1.90 -1.70 -20.38
N ARG A 92 2.11 -2.99 -20.66
CA ARG A 92 2.59 -3.44 -21.98
C ARG A 92 1.61 -3.06 -23.10
N ASP A 93 0.32 -3.30 -22.89
CA ASP A 93 -0.72 -2.99 -23.87
C ASP A 93 -0.84 -1.47 -24.06
N ALA A 94 -0.77 -0.70 -22.97
CA ALA A 94 -0.75 0.76 -23.01
C ALA A 94 0.45 1.31 -23.78
N ALA A 95 1.66 0.80 -23.52
CA ALA A 95 2.88 1.18 -24.22
C ALA A 95 2.78 0.91 -25.73
N THR A 96 2.23 -0.26 -26.10
CA THR A 96 2.01 -0.64 -27.51
C THR A 96 1.04 0.33 -28.18
N LYS A 97 -0.11 0.59 -27.55
CA LYS A 97 -1.12 1.52 -28.05
C LYS A 97 -0.57 2.93 -28.22
N LEU A 98 0.19 3.44 -27.25
CA LEU A 98 0.80 4.76 -27.31
C LEU A 98 1.85 4.85 -28.42
N SER A 99 2.66 3.81 -28.61
CA SER A 99 3.64 3.74 -29.70
C SER A 99 2.95 3.76 -31.07
N ASP A 100 1.83 3.06 -31.23
CA ASP A 100 1.09 3.05 -32.50
C ASP A 100 0.38 4.40 -32.76
N GLN A 101 -0.14 5.05 -31.72
CA GLN A 101 -0.65 6.42 -31.81
C GLN A 101 0.46 7.41 -32.18
N ALA A 102 1.66 7.27 -31.61
CA ALA A 102 2.82 8.11 -31.92
C ALA A 102 3.20 8.00 -33.41
N LYS A 103 3.24 6.78 -33.96
CA LYS A 103 3.46 6.54 -35.39
C LYS A 103 2.37 7.21 -36.25
N GLY A 104 1.10 7.10 -35.85
CA GLY A 104 -0.02 7.74 -36.54
C GLY A 104 0.03 9.28 -36.49
N ALA A 105 0.49 9.87 -35.40
CA ALA A 105 0.71 11.30 -35.29
C ALA A 105 1.90 11.77 -36.16
N ALA A 106 3.00 11.01 -36.16
CA ALA A 106 4.16 11.30 -36.99
C ALA A 106 3.82 11.27 -38.49
N ALA A 107 3.05 10.27 -38.93
CA ALA A 107 2.60 10.16 -40.32
C ALA A 107 1.71 11.34 -40.78
N ARG A 108 1.05 12.02 -39.85
CA ARG A 108 0.23 13.23 -40.12
C ARG A 108 1.02 14.53 -39.99
N GLY A 109 2.34 14.46 -39.73
CA GLY A 109 3.19 15.64 -39.54
C GLY A 109 3.05 16.29 -38.16
N ALA A 110 2.34 15.68 -37.21
CA ALA A 110 2.19 16.18 -35.85
C ALA A 110 3.38 15.71 -34.97
N ALA A 111 4.57 16.26 -35.24
CA ALA A 111 5.83 15.82 -34.62
C ALA A 111 5.83 15.96 -33.08
N ASP A 112 5.30 17.07 -32.54
CA ASP A 112 5.24 17.29 -31.10
C ASP A 112 4.30 16.32 -30.38
N GLU A 113 3.16 16.00 -31.00
CA GLU A 113 2.21 15.00 -30.49
C GLU A 113 2.83 13.61 -30.49
N ALA A 114 3.50 13.24 -31.58
CA ALA A 114 4.22 11.97 -31.69
C ALA A 114 5.29 11.84 -30.61
N ALA A 115 6.09 12.89 -30.38
CA ALA A 115 7.13 12.89 -29.35
C ALA A 115 6.55 12.77 -27.94
N GLN A 116 5.41 13.40 -27.65
CA GLN A 116 4.75 13.27 -26.35
C GLN A 116 4.18 11.86 -26.12
N LEU A 117 3.59 11.26 -27.15
CA LEU A 117 3.06 9.90 -27.09
C LEU A 117 4.18 8.87 -26.89
N GLU A 118 5.33 9.04 -27.57
CA GLU A 118 6.49 8.16 -27.40
C GLU A 118 7.06 8.25 -25.98
N ARG A 119 7.20 9.46 -25.42
CA ARG A 119 7.62 9.63 -24.01
C ARG A 119 6.68 8.94 -23.03
N ARG A 120 5.38 8.95 -23.30
CA ARG A 120 4.41 8.21 -22.47
C ARG A 120 4.55 6.71 -22.65
N ALA A 121 4.80 6.23 -23.87
CA ALA A 121 5.08 4.81 -24.13
C ALA A 121 6.34 4.35 -23.38
N ASP A 122 7.39 5.18 -23.37
CA ASP A 122 8.60 4.95 -22.57
C ASP A 122 8.32 4.91 -21.06
N GLY A 123 7.46 5.80 -20.58
CA GLY A 123 6.99 5.77 -19.19
C GLY A 123 6.31 4.44 -18.84
N GLU A 124 5.45 3.92 -19.71
CA GLU A 124 4.80 2.62 -19.50
C GLU A 124 5.78 1.44 -19.62
N ARG A 125 6.78 1.52 -20.51
CA ARG A 125 7.87 0.53 -20.59
C ARG A 125 8.68 0.50 -19.30
N ALA A 126 9.05 1.68 -18.76
CA ALA A 126 9.76 1.79 -17.49
C ALA A 126 8.92 1.24 -16.32
N ASN A 127 7.61 1.55 -16.30
CA ASN A 127 6.68 0.99 -15.32
C ASN A 127 6.63 -0.54 -15.40
N MET A 128 6.51 -1.11 -16.60
CA MET A 128 6.57 -2.56 -16.82
C MET A 128 7.86 -3.18 -16.26
N HIS A 129 9.03 -2.55 -16.46
CA HIS A 129 10.28 -3.03 -15.88
C HIS A 129 10.29 -2.97 -14.34
N SER A 130 9.73 -1.91 -13.74
CA SER A 130 9.55 -1.84 -12.28
C SER A 130 8.69 -3.00 -11.78
N LEU A 131 7.55 -3.26 -12.43
CA LEU A 131 6.64 -4.35 -12.08
C LEU A 131 7.31 -5.73 -12.21
N LEU A 132 8.19 -5.93 -13.19
CA LEU A 132 8.98 -7.16 -13.32
C LEU A 132 9.95 -7.36 -12.16
N THR A 133 10.61 -6.29 -11.69
CA THR A 133 11.48 -6.40 -10.51
C THR A 133 10.68 -6.73 -9.25
N GLU A 134 9.49 -6.15 -9.09
CA GLU A 134 8.60 -6.45 -7.97
C GLU A 134 8.09 -7.89 -8.04
N LEU A 135 7.72 -8.40 -9.22
CA LEU A 135 7.35 -9.80 -9.41
C LEU A 135 8.46 -10.76 -8.98
N ALA A 136 9.71 -10.47 -9.34
CA ALA A 136 10.85 -11.27 -8.90
C ALA A 136 11.00 -11.26 -7.36
N THR A 137 10.74 -10.13 -6.69
CA THR A 137 10.74 -10.09 -5.22
C THR A 137 9.63 -10.94 -4.62
N LEU A 138 8.42 -10.92 -5.18
CA LEU A 138 7.30 -11.75 -4.71
C LEU A 138 7.57 -13.25 -4.91
N GLU A 139 8.27 -13.63 -5.98
CA GLU A 139 8.69 -15.02 -6.21
C GLU A 139 9.70 -15.50 -5.17
N ALA A 140 10.66 -14.65 -4.80
CA ALA A 140 11.59 -14.94 -3.70
C ALA A 140 10.86 -15.05 -2.34
N GLU A 141 9.90 -14.16 -2.07
CA GLU A 141 9.07 -14.22 -0.86
C GLU A 141 8.25 -15.53 -0.80
N LEU A 142 7.69 -16.01 -1.92
CA LEU A 142 6.98 -17.29 -1.97
C LEU A 142 7.90 -18.48 -1.72
N ALA A 143 9.08 -18.50 -2.36
CA ALA A 143 10.06 -19.56 -2.15
C ALA A 143 10.52 -19.62 -0.68
N GLU A 144 10.66 -18.46 -0.04
CA GLU A 144 11.02 -18.37 1.37
C GLU A 144 9.88 -18.86 2.28
N LEU A 145 8.62 -18.47 2.02
CA LEU A 145 7.48 -18.99 2.76
C LEU A 145 7.32 -20.52 2.61
N GLU A 146 7.65 -21.07 1.44
CA GLU A 146 7.66 -22.53 1.21
C GLU A 146 8.78 -23.22 1.99
N ARG A 147 9.96 -22.59 2.12
CA ARG A 147 11.05 -23.08 2.97
C ARG A 147 10.63 -23.06 4.44
N VAL A 148 10.04 -21.97 4.91
CA VAL A 148 9.52 -21.80 6.28
C VAL A 148 8.44 -22.83 6.59
N ALA A 149 7.49 -23.05 5.67
CA ALA A 149 6.45 -24.06 5.83
C ALA A 149 7.05 -25.48 6.02
N LYS A 150 8.03 -25.86 5.19
CA LYS A 150 8.73 -27.14 5.31
C LYS A 150 9.49 -27.26 6.64
N GLN A 151 10.10 -26.17 7.13
CA GLN A 151 10.77 -26.18 8.43
C GLN A 151 9.79 -26.39 9.58
N TYR A 152 8.61 -25.77 9.49
CA TYR A 152 7.55 -25.93 10.48
C TYR A 152 6.99 -27.36 10.51
N GLU A 153 6.83 -28.00 9.35
CA GLU A 153 6.40 -29.41 9.25
C GLU A 153 7.43 -30.40 9.83
N ASN A 154 8.73 -30.09 9.68
CA ASN A 154 9.81 -30.96 10.15
C ASN A 154 10.28 -30.64 11.59
N ALA A 155 9.77 -29.58 12.20
CA ALA A 155 10.11 -29.23 13.57
C ALA A 155 9.48 -30.25 14.54
N PRO A 156 10.27 -30.88 15.43
CA PRO A 156 9.72 -31.79 16.42
C PRO A 156 8.73 -31.02 17.30
N LYS A 157 7.47 -31.48 17.32
CA LYS A 157 6.43 -30.94 18.20
C LYS A 157 6.99 -30.98 19.63
N PRO A 158 7.14 -29.85 20.33
CA PRO A 158 7.67 -29.89 21.68
C PRO A 158 6.78 -30.82 22.51
N PRO A 159 7.36 -31.72 23.31
CA PRO A 159 6.56 -32.59 24.16
C PRO A 159 5.62 -31.72 24.99
N PRO A 160 4.37 -32.16 25.23
CA PRO A 160 3.45 -31.42 26.09
C PRO A 160 4.19 -31.14 27.40
N ARG A 161 4.37 -29.85 27.72
CA ARG A 161 4.96 -29.44 29.00
C ARG A 161 4.13 -30.13 30.09
N ALA A 162 4.69 -31.16 30.70
CA ALA A 162 4.11 -31.78 31.87
C ALA A 162 3.87 -30.64 32.87
N HIS A 163 2.62 -30.50 33.32
CA HIS A 163 2.26 -29.58 34.38
C HIS A 163 3.20 -29.85 35.56
N ARG A 164 4.18 -28.96 35.74
CA ARG A 164 5.05 -28.97 36.90
C ARG A 164 4.13 -28.70 38.10
N PRO A 165 3.99 -29.62 39.07
CA PRO A 165 3.24 -29.29 40.27
C PRO A 165 3.96 -28.12 40.95
N SER A 166 3.23 -27.02 41.09
CA SER A 166 3.69 -25.80 41.75
C SER A 166 3.84 -26.11 43.24
N SER A 167 5.06 -26.39 43.68
CA SER A 167 5.43 -26.44 45.09
C SER A 167 5.82 -25.03 45.54
N SER A 168 4.86 -24.30 46.11
CA SER A 168 5.12 -23.16 47.00
C SER A 168 3.79 -22.65 47.55
N ASP A 169 3.38 -23.31 48.64
CA ASP A 169 2.60 -22.74 49.72
C ASP A 169 3.42 -21.63 50.41
N LEU A 170 2.72 -20.72 51.09
CA LEU A 170 3.15 -19.53 51.83
C LEU A 170 3.06 -18.19 51.07
N GLY A 171 2.18 -17.35 51.59
CA GLY A 171 1.59 -16.18 50.95
C GLY A 171 2.50 -14.98 50.73
N ASP A 172 2.09 -14.14 49.78
CA ASP A 172 1.85 -12.72 50.03
C ASP A 172 0.99 -12.15 48.88
N GLU A 173 0.15 -11.18 49.24
CA GLU A 173 -0.64 -10.20 48.46
C GLU A 173 -0.86 -10.35 46.93
N PRO A 174 -2.12 -10.29 46.43
CA PRO A 174 -2.38 -10.27 44.98
C PRO A 174 -1.98 -8.91 44.36
N PRO A 175 -1.13 -8.87 43.31
CA PRO A 175 -0.88 -7.64 42.57
C PRO A 175 -2.17 -7.21 41.81
N PRO A 176 -2.40 -5.89 41.60
CA PRO A 176 -3.64 -5.40 41.01
C PRO A 176 -3.83 -5.96 39.60
N ARG A 177 -4.95 -6.69 39.43
CA ARG A 177 -5.38 -7.20 38.12
C ARG A 177 -5.52 -6.03 37.16
N ARG A 178 -4.66 -5.95 36.14
CA ARG A 178 -4.92 -5.09 34.98
C ARG A 178 -6.28 -5.48 34.41
N ALA A 179 -7.16 -4.50 34.28
CA ALA A 179 -8.46 -4.69 33.65
C ALA A 179 -8.28 -5.31 32.25
N PRO A 180 -9.14 -6.26 31.84
CA PRO A 180 -9.12 -6.78 30.49
C PRO A 180 -9.27 -5.63 29.48
N PRO A 181 -8.64 -5.73 28.29
CA PRO A 181 -8.84 -4.73 27.25
C PRO A 181 -10.35 -4.60 26.95
N PRO A 182 -10.86 -3.38 26.74
CA PRO A 182 -12.27 -3.16 26.44
C PRO A 182 -12.65 -3.97 25.21
N SER A 183 -13.82 -4.62 25.27
CA SER A 183 -14.33 -5.38 24.13
C SER A 183 -14.56 -4.42 22.96
N ILE A 184 -14.49 -4.95 21.72
CA ILE A 184 -14.70 -4.14 20.51
C ILE A 184 -16.07 -3.43 20.55
N ASP A 185 -17.06 -4.06 21.19
CA ASP A 185 -18.40 -3.50 21.39
C ASP A 185 -18.41 -2.30 22.36
N ASP A 186 -17.56 -2.31 23.40
CA ASP A 186 -17.40 -1.18 24.33
C ASP A 186 -16.73 0.02 23.64
N ALA A 187 -15.70 -0.24 22.83
CA ALA A 187 -15.03 0.80 22.05
C ALA A 187 -15.97 1.44 21.02
N LEU A 188 -16.89 0.66 20.43
CA LEU A 188 -17.90 1.18 19.50
C LEU A 188 -18.94 2.05 20.21
N ASN A 189 -19.38 1.64 21.40
CA ASN A 189 -20.33 2.40 22.20
C ASN A 189 -19.73 3.72 22.70
N ASP A 190 -18.45 3.73 23.11
CA ASP A 190 -17.74 4.96 23.49
C ASP A 190 -17.59 5.91 22.30
N LEU A 191 -17.27 5.40 21.11
CA LEU A 191 -17.17 6.22 19.89
C LEU A 191 -18.54 6.83 19.53
N LYS A 192 -19.62 6.06 19.67
CA LYS A 192 -20.99 6.53 19.43
C LYS A 192 -21.42 7.59 20.45
N ARG A 193 -20.99 7.45 21.72
CA ARG A 193 -21.25 8.44 22.77
C ARG A 193 -20.48 9.75 22.52
N ARG A 194 -19.21 9.64 22.10
CA ARG A 194 -18.35 10.78 21.78
C ARG A 194 -18.77 11.52 20.51
N ALA A 195 -19.30 10.81 19.51
CA ALA A 195 -19.85 11.41 18.31
C ALA A 195 -21.21 12.10 18.54
N GLY A 196 -21.89 11.79 19.66
CA GLY A 196 -23.23 12.30 19.96
C GLY A 196 -23.30 13.52 20.89
N THR A 197 -22.19 14.04 21.41
CA THR A 197 -22.18 15.18 22.35
C THR A 197 -21.43 16.38 21.78
N PRO A 198 -22.10 17.50 21.42
CA PRO A 198 -21.42 18.72 21.04
C PRO A 198 -21.09 19.52 22.30
N GLN A 199 -19.90 19.31 22.88
CA GLN A 199 -19.39 20.16 23.95
C GLN A 199 -18.31 21.08 23.38
N GLY A 200 -18.71 22.33 23.13
CA GLY A 200 -17.81 23.38 22.69
C GLY A 200 -16.77 23.73 23.74
N SER A 201 -15.57 24.11 23.29
CA SER A 201 -14.63 24.92 24.06
C SER A 201 -13.65 25.64 23.13
N ALA A 202 -13.79 26.96 23.14
CA ALA A 202 -12.80 28.03 22.99
C ALA A 202 -11.70 27.96 21.91
N ALA A 203 -11.73 28.99 21.06
CA ALA A 203 -10.62 29.48 20.25
C ALA A 203 -9.45 30.02 21.10
N PRO A 204 -8.28 30.22 20.46
CA PRO A 204 -7.63 31.52 20.56
C PRO A 204 -7.33 32.16 19.20
N LYS A 205 -7.39 33.50 19.19
CA LYS A 205 -7.06 34.42 18.11
C LYS A 205 -5.54 34.52 17.90
N GLN A 206 -5.17 35.20 16.79
CA GLN A 206 -3.87 35.79 16.39
C GLN A 206 -3.12 34.95 15.33
N SER A 207 -2.65 35.45 14.19
CA SER A 207 -2.57 36.78 13.59
C SER A 207 -2.31 36.64 12.08
N ALA A 208 -2.82 37.56 11.26
CA ALA A 208 -2.38 37.71 9.87
C ALA A 208 -0.96 38.30 9.79
N PRO A 209 -0.23 38.07 8.68
CA PRO A 209 0.15 39.24 7.88
C PRO A 209 -0.11 39.10 6.37
N ARG A 210 -0.01 40.25 5.71
CA ARG A 210 -0.54 40.61 4.39
C ARG A 210 0.50 40.40 3.26
N SER A 211 -0.02 39.98 2.11
CA SER A 211 0.29 40.37 0.71
C SER A 211 1.72 40.71 0.23
N SER A 212 2.12 40.07 -0.88
CA SER A 212 2.64 40.72 -2.11
C SER A 212 2.61 39.69 -3.26
N GLY A 213 1.74 39.83 -4.27
CA GLY A 213 2.09 40.21 -5.66
C GLY A 213 2.62 39.00 -6.48
N THR A 214 2.25 38.68 -7.72
CA THR A 214 1.69 39.45 -8.83
C THR A 214 1.27 38.47 -9.94
N SER A 215 0.25 38.84 -10.73
CA SER A 215 0.02 38.51 -12.16
C SER A 215 -0.20 37.07 -12.62
N GLY A 216 -1.43 36.80 -13.11
CA GLY A 216 -1.74 35.66 -13.98
C GLY A 216 -3.24 35.44 -14.20
N LYS A 217 -3.94 36.45 -14.72
CA LYS A 217 -5.38 36.40 -15.03
C LYS A 217 -5.63 35.44 -16.21
N ILE A 218 -5.95 34.18 -15.93
CA ILE A 218 -6.63 33.30 -16.89
C ILE A 218 -8.07 33.16 -16.39
N LYS A 219 -8.99 33.78 -17.14
CA LYS A 219 -10.43 33.59 -16.94
C LYS A 219 -10.75 32.11 -17.16
N GLY A 220 -11.03 31.37 -16.09
CA GLY A 220 -11.76 30.11 -16.19
C GLY A 220 -13.20 30.43 -16.58
N GLY A 221 -13.51 30.31 -17.87
CA GLY A 221 -14.89 30.15 -18.34
C GLY A 221 -15.21 28.67 -18.32
N ASP A 222 -16.40 28.31 -17.83
CA ASP A 222 -16.87 26.92 -17.86
C ASP A 222 -16.89 26.40 -19.30
N VAL A 223 -16.75 25.07 -19.47
CA VAL A 223 -16.73 24.39 -20.78
C VAL A 223 -17.96 24.75 -21.64
N ASP A 224 -19.09 25.04 -20.99
CA ASP A 224 -20.30 25.50 -21.67
C ASP A 224 -20.17 26.90 -22.30
N ASP A 225 -19.40 27.81 -21.70
CA ASP A 225 -19.09 29.12 -22.29
C ASP A 225 -18.15 28.98 -23.48
N GLU A 226 -17.19 28.05 -23.43
CA GLU A 226 -16.32 27.73 -24.56
C GLU A 226 -17.10 27.10 -25.72
N LEU A 227 -18.07 26.22 -25.42
CA LEU A 227 -18.94 25.60 -26.41
C LEU A 227 -19.89 26.62 -27.06
N ALA A 228 -20.42 27.55 -26.27
CA ALA A 228 -21.24 28.66 -26.76
C ALA A 228 -20.42 29.62 -27.64
N ALA A 229 -19.18 29.93 -27.25
CA ALA A 229 -18.28 30.77 -28.03
C ALA A 229 -17.89 30.11 -29.36
N LEU A 230 -17.59 28.80 -29.34
CA LEU A 230 -17.26 28.03 -30.54
C LEU A 230 -18.45 27.95 -31.50
N LYS A 231 -19.65 27.71 -30.97
CA LYS A 231 -20.90 27.69 -31.76
C LYS A 231 -21.19 29.05 -32.39
N LYS A 232 -20.99 30.14 -31.65
CA LYS A 232 -21.13 31.51 -32.18
C LYS A 232 -20.11 31.80 -33.27
N LYS A 233 -18.87 31.32 -33.12
CA LYS A 233 -17.81 31.49 -34.12
C LYS A 233 -18.10 30.73 -35.42
N MET A 234 -18.68 29.53 -35.33
CA MET A 234 -19.12 28.75 -36.50
C MET A 234 -20.31 29.39 -37.22
N ALA A 235 -21.26 29.97 -36.49
CA ALA A 235 -22.42 30.65 -37.07
C ALA A 235 -22.06 31.98 -37.77
N SER A 236 -20.91 32.58 -37.42
CA SER A 236 -20.48 33.89 -37.92
C SER A 236 -19.49 33.80 -39.09
N ALA A 237 -19.19 32.61 -39.62
CA ALA A 237 -18.28 32.44 -40.74
C ALA A 237 -19.01 32.78 -42.08
N PRO A 238 -18.57 33.82 -42.83
CA PRO A 238 -19.23 34.19 -44.07
C PRO A 238 -18.98 33.17 -45.19
N PRO A 239 -19.93 32.95 -46.13
CA PRO A 239 -19.77 32.00 -47.21
C PRO A 239 -18.66 32.45 -48.17
N LYS A 240 -17.73 31.54 -48.45
CA LYS A 240 -16.64 31.75 -49.42
C LYS A 240 -17.26 32.02 -50.80
N LYS A 241 -17.18 33.27 -51.29
CA LYS A 241 -17.43 33.59 -52.70
C LYS A 241 -16.37 32.86 -53.54
N LYS A 242 -16.82 32.02 -54.47
CA LYS A 242 -15.95 31.38 -55.46
C LYS A 242 -15.59 32.40 -56.56
N PRO A 243 -14.35 32.39 -57.07
CA PRO A 243 -14.02 33.02 -58.34
C PRO A 243 -14.72 32.28 -59.50
#